data_AF-A0A6I2GDH5-F1
#
_entry.id   AF-A0A6I2GDH5-F1
#
_cell.length_a   1.000
_cell.length_b   1.000
_cell.length_c   1.000
_cell.angle_alpha   90.00
_cell.angle_beta   90.00
_cell.angle_gamma   90.00
#
_symmetry.space_group_name_H-M   'P 1'
#
loop_
_entity.id
_entity.type
_entity.pdbx_description
1 polymer ?
#
loop_
_entity_poly.entity_id
_entity_poly.type
_entity_poly.pdbx_seq_one_letter_code
_entity_poly.pdbx_strand_id
1 'polypeptide(L)' 'MPAGDPTRDIVSTYRLPGEMHGSGEIRDGKVHVHATFAIQGDRAVASHVHSARIETWFARACVLPMAGE' A
#
# COMPACT_ATOMS: atom_id res chain seq x y z
N MET A 1 9.08 -3.40 -8.07
CA MET A 1 9.18 -3.86 -9.48
C MET A 1 10.64 -4.06 -9.87
N PRO A 2 10.99 -5.07 -10.68
CA PRO A 2 12.31 -5.19 -11.32
C PRO A 2 12.58 -4.02 -12.28
N ALA A 3 13.84 -3.57 -12.38
CA ALA A 3 14.22 -2.42 -13.22
C ALA A 3 13.97 -2.65 -14.73
N GLY A 4 13.99 -3.91 -15.19
CA GLY A 4 13.78 -4.27 -16.60
C GLY A 4 12.36 -4.71 -16.95
N ASP A 5 11.46 -4.80 -15.98
CA ASP A 5 10.09 -5.26 -16.21
C ASP A 5 9.11 -4.59 -15.21
N PRO A 6 8.53 -3.44 -15.57
CA PRO A 6 7.61 -2.72 -14.70
C PRO A 6 6.24 -3.41 -14.60
N THR A 7 5.97 -4.47 -15.36
CA THR A 7 4.72 -5.23 -15.25
C THR A 7 4.76 -6.29 -14.16
N ARG A 8 5.93 -6.51 -13.56
CA ARG A 8 6.15 -7.52 -12.53
C ARG A 8 6.43 -6.91 -11.17
N ASP A 9 5.93 -7.58 -10.14
CA ASP A 9 6.22 -7.26 -8.76
C ASP A 9 7.30 -8.15 -8.16
N ILE A 10 8.12 -7.53 -7.32
CA ILE A 10 8.98 -8.24 -6.37
C ILE A 10 8.27 -8.11 -5.03
N VAL A 11 7.63 -9.19 -4.59
CA VAL A 11 6.78 -9.18 -3.40
C VAL A 11 7.62 -9.51 -2.17
N SER A 12 7.67 -8.56 -1.23
CA SER A 12 8.25 -8.75 0.10
C SER A 12 7.14 -8.86 1.14
N THR A 13 7.36 -9.69 2.17
CA THR A 13 6.43 -9.82 3.30
C THR A 13 7.13 -9.49 4.60
N TYR A 14 6.51 -8.65 5.42
CA TYR A 14 7.02 -8.23 6.71
C TYR A 14 6.01 -8.61 7.80
N ARG A 15 6.43 -9.41 8.78
CA ARG A 15 5.61 -9.78 9.95
C ARG A 15 5.94 -8.87 11.13
N LEU A 16 5.73 -7.58 10.95
CA LEU A 16 5.98 -6.55 11.94
C LEU A 16 4.77 -5.63 12.02
N PRO A 17 4.42 -5.12 13.21
CA PRO A 17 3.44 -4.04 13.31
C PRO A 17 4.00 -2.81 12.60
N GLY A 18 3.11 -2.05 11.96
CA GLY A 18 3.48 -0.78 11.34
C GLY A 18 2.32 0.19 11.28
N GLU A 19 2.64 1.46 11.46
CA GLU A 19 1.70 2.56 11.24
C GLU A 19 1.77 2.97 9.77
N MET A 20 0.61 3.14 9.13
CA MET A 20 0.53 3.30 7.68
C MET A 20 0.05 4.69 7.26
N HIS A 21 0.65 5.21 6.19
CA HIS A 21 0.14 6.34 5.42
C HIS A 21 0.34 6.05 3.93
N GLY A 22 -0.65 6.36 3.10
CA GLY A 22 -0.57 6.06 1.67
C GLY A 22 -1.70 6.70 0.88
N SER A 23 -1.58 6.58 -0.43
CA SER A 23 -2.57 7.05 -1.40
C SER A 23 -2.61 6.13 -2.61
N GLY A 24 -3.64 6.27 -3.42
CA GLY A 24 -3.84 5.41 -4.56
C GLY A 24 -5.09 5.78 -5.33
N GLU A 25 -5.42 4.92 -6.27
CA GLU A 25 -6.60 5.04 -7.11
C GLU A 25 -7.36 3.74 -7.22
N ILE A 26 -8.63 3.86 -7.63
CA ILE A 26 -9.48 2.75 -8.00
C ILE A 26 -9.89 2.99 -9.45
N ARG A 27 -9.43 2.15 -10.37
CA ARG A 27 -9.79 2.20 -11.80
C ARG A 27 -10.23 0.83 -12.27
N ASP A 28 -11.33 0.78 -13.01
CA ASP A 28 -11.91 -0.47 -13.52
C ASP A 28 -12.11 -1.54 -12.43
N GLY A 29 -12.51 -1.11 -11.23
CA GLY A 29 -12.69 -1.98 -10.07
C GLY A 29 -11.39 -2.50 -9.42
N LYS A 30 -10.22 -2.07 -9.90
CA LYS A 30 -8.90 -2.46 -9.38
C LYS A 30 -8.33 -1.36 -8.50
N VAL A 31 -7.92 -1.74 -7.30
CA VAL A 31 -7.25 -0.86 -6.33
C VAL A 31 -5.75 -0.87 -6.59
N HIS A 32 -5.16 0.33 -6.74
CA HIS A 32 -3.72 0.51 -6.83
C HIS A 32 -3.29 1.52 -5.76
N VAL A 33 -2.66 1.02 -4.69
CA VAL A 33 -2.19 1.85 -3.56
C VAL A 33 -0.68 1.70 -3.40
N HIS A 34 -0.03 2.83 -3.11
CA HIS A 34 1.32 2.87 -2.57
C HIS A 34 1.25 3.43 -1.16
N ALA A 35 1.95 2.80 -0.23
CA ALA A 35 1.96 3.23 1.16
C ALA A 35 3.34 3.08 1.77
N THR A 36 3.58 3.92 2.78
CA THR A 36 4.71 3.84 3.69
C THR A 36 4.21 3.31 5.02
N PHE A 37 4.92 2.32 5.56
CA PHE A 37 4.70 1.81 6.92
C PHE A 37 5.90 2.19 7.77
N ALA A 38 5.68 2.98 8.82
CA ALA A 38 6.65 3.17 9.88
C ALA A 38 6.68 1.90 10.74
N ILE A 39 7.85 1.28 10.86
CA ILE A 39 8.06 0.04 11.60
C ILE A 39 9.14 0.25 12.67
N GLN A 40 9.23 -0.68 13.61
CA GLN A 40 10.16 -0.60 14.75
C GLN A 40 11.62 -0.26 14.34
N GLY A 41 12.24 0.60 15.14
CA GLY A 41 13.66 0.93 15.05
C GLY A 41 13.96 2.00 14.02
N ASP A 42 13.12 3.04 13.97
CA ASP A 42 13.28 4.21 13.09
C ASP A 42 13.41 3.84 11.61
N ARG A 43 12.63 2.85 11.19
CA ARG A 43 12.62 2.33 9.83
C ARG A 43 11.27 2.53 9.17
N ALA A 44 11.30 2.61 7.85
CA ALA A 44 10.10 2.59 7.04
C ALA A 44 10.24 1.58 5.90
N VAL A 45 9.12 0.94 5.55
CA VAL A 45 8.99 0.20 4.29
C VAL A 45 7.98 0.91 3.41
N ALA A 46 8.33 1.16 2.15
CA ALA A 46 7.50 1.92 1.22
C ALA A 46 7.48 1.25 -0.15
N SER A 47 6.29 0.93 -0.65
CA SER A 47 6.11 0.33 -1.99
C SER A 47 4.63 0.28 -2.39
N HIS A 48 4.36 -0.35 -3.53
CA HIS A 48 3.05 -0.87 -3.90
C HIS A 48 2.57 -1.89 -2.85
N VAL A 49 1.32 -1.73 -2.39
CA VAL A 49 0.72 -2.62 -1.38
C VAL A 49 -0.04 -3.75 -2.06
N HIS A 50 0.45 -4.97 -1.89
CA HIS A 50 -0.27 -6.18 -2.29
C HIS A 50 -1.32 -6.59 -1.25
N SER A 51 -0.98 -6.49 0.03
CA SER A 51 -1.87 -6.82 1.14
C SER A 51 -1.33 -6.26 2.45
N ALA A 52 -2.24 -5.94 3.38
CA ALA A 52 -1.92 -5.64 4.77
C ALA A 52 -3.01 -6.27 5.67
N ARG A 53 -2.64 -6.69 6.88
CA ARG A 53 -3.55 -7.28 7.86
C ARG A 53 -3.76 -6.29 9.01
N ILE A 54 -5.02 -6.00 9.30
CA ILE A 54 -5.41 -5.12 10.42
C ILE A 54 -5.66 -6.01 11.64
N GLU A 55 -4.95 -5.76 12.74
CA GLU A 55 -5.11 -6.54 13.97
C GLU A 55 -5.44 -5.66 15.19
N THR A 56 -4.50 -4.82 15.64
CA THR A 56 -4.63 -4.14 16.95
C THR A 56 -5.61 -2.96 16.96
N TRP A 57 -5.49 -2.06 15.98
CA TRP A 57 -6.21 -0.77 15.99
C TRP A 57 -7.20 -0.69 14.84
N PHE A 58 -6.87 0.03 13.77
CA PHE A 58 -7.73 0.20 12.62
C PHE A 58 -6.92 0.64 11.40
N ALA A 59 -7.53 0.49 10.22
CA ALA A 59 -7.16 1.20 9.01
C ALA A 59 -8.32 2.08 8.58
N ARG A 60 -8.04 3.31 8.13
CA ARG A 60 -9.04 4.16 7.49
C ARG A 60 -8.68 4.29 6.02
N ALA A 61 -9.63 3.92 5.16
CA ALA A 61 -9.56 4.18 3.73
C ALA A 61 -10.65 5.20 3.39
N CYS A 62 -10.25 6.40 2.97
CA CYS A 62 -11.15 7.44 2.50
C CYS A 62 -11.15 7.41 0.98
N VAL A 63 -12.31 7.20 0.36
CA VAL A 63 -12.46 7.16 -1.10
C VAL A 63 -13.26 8.36 -1.54
N LEU A 64 -12.71 9.12 -2.49
CA LEU A 64 -13.40 10.21 -3.15
C LEU A 64 -13.82 9.75 -4.55
N PRO A 65 -15.11 9.78 -4.90
CA PRO A 65 -15.54 9.47 -6.25
C PRO A 65 -15.02 10.54 -7.21
N MET A 66 -14.39 10.11 -8.29
CA MET A 66 -14.02 10.97 -9.41
C MET A 66 -15.20 10.97 -10.38
N ALA A 67 -15.77 12.15 -10.69
CA ALA A 67 -16.72 12.27 -11.80
C ALA A 67 -16.00 11.90 -13.10
N GLY A 68 -16.62 11.07 -13.95
CA GLY A 68 -16.05 10.72 -15.25
C GLY A 68 -16.01 11.95 -16.16
N GLU A 69 -14.92 12.09 -16.92
CA GLU A 69 -14.90 12.93 -18.14
C GLU A 69 -15.68 12.25 -19.28
#